data_AF-A0A382VDE6-F1
#
_entry.id   AF-A0A382VDE6-F1
#
_cell.length_a   1.000
_cell.length_b   1.000
_cell.length_c   1.000
_cell.angle_alpha   90.00
_cell.angle_beta   90.00
_cell.angle_gamma   90.00
#
_symmetry.space_group_name_H-M   'P 1'
#
loop_
_entity.id
_entity.type
_entity.pdbx_description
1 polymer ?
#
loop_
_entity_poly.entity_id
_entity_poly.type
_entity_poly.pdbx_seq_one_letter_code
_entity_poly.pdbx_strand_id
1 'polypeptide(L)'
;FKSIVSVGVVQSWLYFLTIIILGIIVYSFVGNIETFGKALAKIASTNISSWGNTNGYGGGDYNGYFALPGVIQWVAGLGKNEAVGGPWTAMMIFTFTISFMGIVLSPSFSMWSYSAKHPKAFSYYQVWGSAVIVGLLLFVFTTFQGIGAGLLGANAELNNNGLSINTLLPEVSNKDHSLIIYHIIGLMDKHALWLTGLLAVGLIAALQSTAAALLMTSGSIITRDLYKAYVNKSINWEKERAAARIIMMLIFLASLYLATFAKPAMVIFSGIAISIAFQFLIVLLG
;
A
#
# COMPACT_ATOMS: atom_id res chain seq x y z
N PHE A 1 -20.85 11.43 7.05
CA PHE A 1 -19.64 12.23 6.82
C PHE A 1 -18.91 12.54 8.13
N LYS A 2 -19.38 13.46 9.00
CA LYS A 2 -18.64 13.89 10.22
C LYS A 2 -18.14 12.74 11.11
N SER A 3 -19.00 11.78 11.45
CA SER A 3 -18.64 10.64 12.31
C SER A 3 -17.58 9.72 11.70
N ILE A 4 -17.58 9.56 10.37
CA ILE A 4 -16.60 8.71 9.68
C ILE A 4 -15.23 9.40 9.70
N VAL A 5 -15.20 10.71 9.45
CA VAL A 5 -13.96 11.50 9.48
C VAL A 5 -13.37 11.55 10.90
N SER A 6 -14.18 11.73 11.94
CA SER A 6 -13.68 11.74 13.32
C SER A 6 -13.08 10.40 13.74
N VAL A 7 -13.71 9.28 13.35
CA VAL A 7 -13.16 7.95 13.59
C VAL A 7 -11.88 7.74 12.78
N GLY A 8 -11.87 8.18 11.51
CA GLY A 8 -10.71 8.09 10.63
C GLY A 8 -9.46 8.78 11.18
N VAL A 9 -9.61 9.91 11.89
CA VAL A 9 -8.49 10.59 12.57
C VAL A 9 -7.89 9.72 13.68
N VAL A 10 -8.72 9.09 14.51
CA VAL A 10 -8.21 8.18 15.55
C VAL A 10 -7.53 6.96 14.92
N GLN A 11 -8.15 6.40 13.87
CA GLN A 11 -7.59 5.26 13.13
C GLN A 11 -6.26 5.59 12.45
N SER A 12 -6.08 6.81 11.93
CA SER A 12 -4.82 7.23 11.30
C SER A 12 -3.68 7.32 12.32
N TRP A 13 -3.95 7.85 13.52
CA TRP A 13 -2.96 7.89 14.60
C TRP A 13 -2.59 6.49 15.08
N LEU A 14 -3.58 5.61 15.23
CA LEU A 14 -3.37 4.22 15.62
C LEU A 14 -2.46 3.50 14.61
N TYR A 15 -2.79 3.62 13.32
CA TYR A 15 -1.99 3.06 12.22
C TYR A 15 -0.55 3.58 12.20
N PHE A 16 -0.38 4.88 12.38
CA PHE A 16 0.93 5.52 12.40
C PHE A 16 1.81 4.96 13.52
N LEU A 17 1.25 4.83 14.73
CA LEU A 17 1.95 4.19 15.85
C LEU A 17 2.28 2.72 15.56
N THR A 18 1.36 1.97 14.95
CA THR A 18 1.58 0.57 14.58
C THR A 18 2.77 0.40 13.66
N ILE A 19 2.90 1.21 12.61
CA ILE A 19 4.03 1.10 11.69
C ILE A 19 5.36 1.44 12.37
N ILE A 20 5.40 2.48 13.19
CA ILE A 20 6.63 2.86 13.88
C ILE A 20 7.03 1.74 14.84
N ILE A 21 6.10 1.22 15.64
CA ILE A 21 6.37 0.15 16.61
C ILE A 21 6.84 -1.12 15.89
N LEU A 22 6.16 -1.54 14.81
CA LEU A 22 6.58 -2.71 14.03
C LEU A 22 7.99 -2.55 13.45
N GLY A 23 8.31 -1.37 12.94
CA GLY A 23 9.66 -1.09 12.44
C GLY A 23 10.72 -1.13 13.55
N ILE A 24 10.41 -0.62 14.74
CA ILE A 24 11.31 -0.69 15.91
C ILE A 24 11.50 -2.14 16.38
N ILE A 25 10.42 -2.95 16.40
CA ILE A 25 10.49 -4.37 16.76
C ILE A 25 11.45 -5.10 15.82
N VAL A 26 11.27 -4.94 14.51
CA VAL A 26 12.15 -5.56 13.51
C VAL A 26 13.59 -5.07 13.67
N TYR A 27 13.80 -3.77 13.85
CA TYR A 27 15.12 -3.19 14.10
C TYR A 27 15.79 -3.81 15.34
N SER A 28 15.05 -4.00 16.44
CA SER A 28 15.55 -4.60 17.67
C SER A 28 15.98 -6.07 17.48
N PHE A 29 15.26 -6.84 16.66
CA PHE A 29 15.62 -8.24 16.39
C PHE A 29 16.76 -8.39 15.38
N VAL A 30 16.89 -7.45 14.44
CA VAL A 30 18.03 -7.35 13.52
C VAL A 30 19.31 -6.93 14.26
N GLY A 31 19.18 -6.18 15.35
CA GLY A 31 20.24 -5.79 16.26
C GLY A 31 20.66 -4.34 16.09
N ASN A 32 21.42 -4.01 15.04
CA ASN A 32 21.84 -2.65 14.75
C ASN A 32 21.90 -2.36 13.23
N ILE A 33 22.07 -1.09 12.88
CA ILE A 33 22.16 -0.69 11.47
C ILE A 33 23.41 -1.28 10.77
N GLU A 34 24.46 -1.57 11.53
CA GLU A 34 25.70 -2.14 10.99
C GLU A 34 25.55 -3.62 10.62
N THR A 35 24.88 -4.43 11.45
CA THR A 35 24.54 -5.83 11.15
C THR A 35 23.58 -5.90 9.99
N PHE A 36 22.59 -5.00 9.95
CA PHE A 36 21.69 -4.85 8.81
C PHE A 36 22.46 -4.56 7.51
N GLY A 37 23.37 -3.58 7.53
CA GLY A 37 24.20 -3.22 6.38
C GLY A 37 25.14 -4.35 5.95
N LYS A 38 25.79 -5.03 6.89
CA LYS A 38 26.65 -6.19 6.62
C LYS A 38 25.87 -7.35 6.01
N ALA A 39 24.66 -7.63 6.51
CA ALA A 39 23.80 -8.67 5.96
C ALA A 39 23.38 -8.33 4.52
N LEU A 40 23.01 -7.08 4.24
CA LEU A 40 22.72 -6.63 2.88
C LEU A 40 23.93 -6.71 1.95
N ALA A 41 25.11 -6.31 2.41
CA ALA A 41 26.35 -6.45 1.65
C ALA A 41 26.67 -7.91 1.33
N LYS A 42 26.43 -8.83 2.28
CA LYS A 42 26.58 -10.27 2.07
C LYS A 42 25.61 -10.78 1.00
N ILE A 43 24.35 -10.35 1.01
CA ILE A 43 23.37 -10.68 -0.03
C ILE A 43 23.82 -10.12 -1.39
N ALA A 44 24.25 -8.86 -1.44
CA ALA A 44 24.73 -8.22 -2.66
C ALA A 44 25.93 -8.95 -3.30
N SER A 45 26.76 -9.61 -2.49
CA SER A 45 27.89 -10.42 -2.96
C SER A 45 27.49 -11.78 -3.54
N THR A 46 26.23 -12.19 -3.40
CA THR A 46 25.70 -13.44 -3.95
C THR A 46 24.83 -13.18 -5.17
N ASN A 47 24.62 -14.21 -5.99
CA ASN A 47 23.71 -14.17 -7.15
C ASN A 47 22.24 -14.41 -6.77
N ILE A 48 21.92 -14.42 -5.47
CA ILE A 48 20.58 -14.71 -4.96
C ILE A 48 19.71 -13.50 -5.21
N SER A 49 18.83 -13.62 -6.18
CA SER A 49 17.78 -12.66 -6.46
C SER A 49 16.66 -13.32 -7.23
N SER A 50 15.43 -12.85 -7.01
CA SER A 50 14.25 -13.37 -7.70
C SER A 50 14.27 -13.15 -9.22
N TRP A 51 15.18 -12.32 -9.74
CA TRP A 51 15.31 -11.96 -11.15
C TRP A 51 16.72 -12.16 -11.71
N GLY A 52 17.58 -12.87 -10.97
CA GLY A 52 18.97 -13.10 -11.33
C GLY A 52 19.82 -11.83 -11.40
N ASN A 53 21.02 -11.97 -11.98
CA ASN A 53 21.93 -10.85 -12.15
C ASN A 53 21.60 -10.02 -13.39
N THR A 54 22.01 -8.77 -13.38
CA THR A 54 21.95 -7.90 -14.56
C THR A 54 22.88 -8.42 -15.65
N ASN A 55 22.34 -8.92 -16.76
CA ASN A 55 23.10 -9.18 -17.98
C ASN A 55 22.78 -8.08 -19.01
N GLY A 56 23.59 -7.01 -19.05
CA GLY A 56 23.32 -5.88 -19.93
C GLY A 56 24.58 -5.14 -20.40
N TYR A 57 24.44 -4.40 -21.51
CA TYR A 57 25.49 -3.61 -22.17
C TYR A 57 26.07 -2.46 -21.31
N GLY A 58 25.58 -2.27 -20.08
CA GLY A 58 26.01 -1.23 -19.13
C GLY A 58 27.10 -1.66 -18.13
N GLY A 59 27.62 -2.89 -18.22
CA GLY A 59 28.85 -3.31 -17.55
C GLY A 59 28.69 -3.75 -16.10
N GLY A 60 28.29 -5.02 -15.90
CA GLY A 60 28.51 -5.79 -14.67
C GLY A 60 27.36 -6.76 -14.34
N ASP A 61 27.71 -7.92 -13.80
CA ASP A 61 26.78 -8.91 -13.25
C ASP A 61 26.43 -8.54 -11.80
N TYR A 62 25.63 -7.49 -11.62
CA TYR A 62 25.17 -7.06 -10.29
C TYR A 62 23.95 -7.86 -9.87
N ASN A 63 23.82 -8.11 -8.56
CA ASN A 63 22.63 -8.73 -7.98
C ASN A 63 21.39 -7.88 -8.28
N GLY A 64 20.33 -8.50 -8.84
CA GLY A 64 19.10 -7.81 -9.26
C GLY A 64 18.35 -7.06 -8.15
N TYR A 65 18.61 -7.34 -6.87
CA TYR A 65 18.05 -6.54 -5.76
C TYR A 65 18.73 -5.17 -5.56
N PHE A 66 20.00 -5.03 -5.97
CA PHE A 66 20.80 -3.83 -5.76
C PHE A 66 21.14 -3.09 -7.06
N ALA A 67 20.78 -3.65 -8.20
CA ALA A 67 20.99 -3.05 -9.49
C ALA A 67 20.16 -1.77 -9.67
N LEU A 68 20.76 -0.75 -10.29
CA LEU A 68 20.01 0.43 -10.71
C LEU A 68 19.15 0.08 -11.93
N PRO A 69 17.82 0.35 -11.89
CA PRO A 69 16.94 0.14 -13.03
C PRO A 69 17.44 0.85 -14.30
N GLY A 70 17.50 0.13 -15.42
CA GLY A 70 17.71 0.73 -16.73
C GLY A 70 16.55 1.64 -17.16
N VAL A 71 16.77 2.46 -18.19
CA VAL A 71 15.75 3.44 -18.65
C VAL A 71 14.55 2.73 -19.28
N ILE A 72 14.80 1.87 -20.27
CA ILE A 72 13.81 1.07 -21.00
C ILE A 72 14.39 -0.32 -21.22
N GLN A 73 13.58 -1.35 -21.04
CA GLN A 73 13.90 -2.71 -21.43
C GLN A 73 12.78 -3.25 -22.31
N TRP A 74 13.16 -3.69 -23.51
CA TRP A 74 12.24 -4.33 -24.43
C TRP A 74 12.11 -5.80 -24.07
N VAL A 75 10.91 -6.19 -23.67
CA VAL A 75 10.55 -7.56 -23.27
C VAL A 75 9.42 -8.03 -24.18
N ALA A 76 9.38 -9.32 -24.52
CA ALA A 76 8.33 -9.90 -25.38
C ALA A 76 6.91 -9.90 -24.77
N GLY A 77 6.72 -9.22 -23.63
CA GLY A 77 5.48 -9.11 -22.87
C GLY A 77 5.55 -9.77 -21.49
N LEU A 78 4.64 -9.36 -20.60
CA LEU A 78 4.44 -9.96 -19.28
C LEU A 78 4.25 -11.47 -19.40
N GLY A 79 5.12 -12.26 -18.73
CA GLY A 79 5.03 -13.72 -18.69
C GLY A 79 5.63 -14.47 -19.89
N LYS A 80 6.23 -13.77 -20.87
CA LYS A 80 6.94 -14.41 -21.99
C LYS A 80 8.46 -14.39 -21.85
N ASN A 81 9.01 -13.22 -21.54
CA ASN A 81 10.43 -13.07 -21.21
C ASN A 81 10.51 -12.36 -19.86
N GLU A 82 11.40 -12.82 -18.98
CA GLU A 82 11.67 -12.13 -17.73
C GLU A 82 12.59 -10.93 -17.99
N ALA A 83 12.33 -9.84 -17.28
CA ALA A 83 13.17 -8.66 -17.33
C ALA A 83 14.52 -8.96 -16.64
N VAL A 84 15.59 -8.89 -17.41
CA VAL A 84 16.97 -9.08 -16.94
C VAL A 84 17.35 -7.99 -15.95
N GLY A 85 17.75 -8.38 -14.73
CA GLY A 85 18.19 -7.43 -13.70
C GLY A 85 17.08 -6.77 -12.89
N GLY A 86 15.83 -7.25 -13.02
CA GLY A 86 14.70 -6.80 -12.22
C GLY A 86 13.50 -6.34 -13.08
N PRO A 87 12.28 -6.34 -12.52
CA PRO A 87 11.05 -6.07 -13.27
C PRO A 87 10.79 -4.58 -13.48
N TRP A 88 11.55 -3.69 -12.82
CA TRP A 88 11.32 -2.25 -12.85
C TRP A 88 12.32 -1.57 -13.77
N THR A 89 11.81 -0.67 -14.62
CA THR A 89 12.60 0.28 -15.43
C THR A 89 12.23 1.71 -15.04
N ALA A 90 13.07 2.68 -15.36
CA ALA A 90 12.78 4.09 -15.06
C ALA A 90 11.43 4.53 -15.69
N MET A 91 11.14 4.10 -16.92
CA MET A 91 9.86 4.39 -17.57
C MET A 91 8.66 3.71 -16.90
N MET A 92 8.83 2.48 -16.36
CA MET A 92 7.77 1.83 -15.59
C MET A 92 7.53 2.55 -14.27
N ILE A 93 8.58 2.94 -13.55
CA ILE A 93 8.48 3.72 -12.31
C ILE A 93 7.78 5.06 -12.58
N PHE A 94 8.13 5.73 -13.67
CA PHE A 94 7.52 6.99 -14.06
C PHE A 94 6.02 6.85 -14.37
N THR A 95 5.65 5.90 -15.23
CA THR A 95 4.24 5.66 -15.58
C THR A 95 3.42 5.17 -14.38
N PHE A 96 4.01 4.35 -13.52
CA PHE A 96 3.42 3.94 -12.25
C PHE A 96 3.19 5.14 -11.32
N THR A 97 4.17 6.03 -11.19
CA THR A 97 4.04 7.25 -10.36
C THR A 97 2.92 8.15 -10.88
N ILE A 98 2.84 8.36 -12.20
CA ILE A 98 1.75 9.12 -12.83
C ILE A 98 0.39 8.47 -12.53
N SER A 99 0.28 7.15 -12.67
CA SER A 99 -0.96 6.43 -12.34
C SER A 99 -1.37 6.67 -10.89
N PHE A 100 -0.43 6.56 -9.94
CA PHE A 100 -0.70 6.77 -8.51
C PHE A 100 -1.15 8.19 -8.14
N MET A 101 -0.79 9.21 -8.94
CA MET A 101 -1.35 10.56 -8.78
C MET A 101 -2.88 10.57 -8.91
N GLY A 102 -3.46 9.59 -9.63
CA GLY A 102 -4.90 9.37 -9.73
C GLY A 102 -5.61 9.19 -8.39
N ILE A 103 -4.93 8.68 -7.34
CA ILE A 103 -5.52 8.57 -6.01
C ILE A 103 -5.91 9.95 -5.49
N VAL A 104 -5.01 10.93 -5.59
CA VAL A 104 -5.21 12.32 -5.12
C VAL A 104 -6.22 13.06 -5.98
N LEU A 105 -6.25 12.77 -7.29
CA LEU A 105 -7.18 13.38 -8.24
C LEU A 105 -8.59 12.77 -8.19
N SER A 106 -8.75 11.65 -7.49
CA SER A 106 -10.05 10.99 -7.40
C SER A 106 -11.11 11.87 -6.72
N PRO A 107 -12.39 11.73 -7.07
CA PRO A 107 -13.49 12.50 -6.48
C PRO A 107 -13.57 12.42 -4.94
N SER A 108 -13.05 11.33 -4.36
CA SER A 108 -12.99 11.14 -2.90
C SER A 108 -12.20 12.24 -2.19
N PHE A 109 -11.02 12.59 -2.71
CA PHE A 109 -10.17 13.62 -2.12
C PHE A 109 -10.68 15.02 -2.40
N SER A 110 -11.28 15.25 -3.58
CA SER A 110 -11.97 16.51 -3.89
C SER A 110 -13.14 16.76 -2.94
N MET A 111 -13.93 15.73 -2.60
CA MET A 111 -15.01 15.87 -1.62
C MET A 111 -14.50 16.28 -0.23
N TRP A 112 -13.30 15.84 0.15
CA TRP A 112 -12.66 16.20 1.42
C TRP A 112 -12.12 17.63 1.41
N SER A 113 -11.51 18.07 0.30
CA SER A 113 -11.01 19.43 0.17
C SER A 113 -12.16 20.46 0.22
N TYR A 114 -13.30 20.17 -0.44
CA TYR A 114 -14.49 21.04 -0.39
C TYR A 114 -15.18 21.05 0.99
N SER A 115 -14.94 20.04 1.82
CA SER A 115 -15.48 19.99 3.19
C SER A 115 -14.62 20.77 4.19
N ALA A 116 -13.42 21.21 3.80
CA ALA A 116 -12.50 21.94 4.67
C ALA A 116 -12.89 23.43 4.78
N LYS A 117 -12.91 23.97 6.01
CA LYS A 117 -13.19 25.40 6.25
C LYS A 117 -12.15 26.33 5.61
N HIS A 118 -10.90 25.91 5.54
CA HIS A 118 -9.78 26.70 5.01
C HIS A 118 -8.98 25.88 3.98
N PRO A 119 -9.34 25.94 2.69
CA PRO A 119 -8.71 25.14 1.63
C PRO A 119 -7.20 25.37 1.49
N LYS A 120 -6.71 26.60 1.69
CA LYS A 120 -5.27 26.94 1.62
C LYS A 120 -4.45 26.27 2.72
N ALA A 121 -5.01 26.12 3.92
CA ALA A 121 -4.35 25.40 5.00
C ALA A 121 -4.36 23.90 4.73
N PHE A 122 -5.48 23.38 4.21
CA PHE A 122 -5.62 21.97 3.85
C PHE A 122 -4.57 21.52 2.82
N SER A 123 -4.33 22.30 1.76
CA SER A 123 -3.30 21.96 0.77
C SER A 123 -1.89 21.91 1.37
N TYR A 124 -1.56 22.82 2.28
CA TYR A 124 -0.28 22.81 2.97
C TYR A 124 -0.09 21.54 3.82
N TYR A 125 -1.10 21.15 4.61
CA TYR A 125 -1.06 19.93 5.41
C TYR A 125 -1.05 18.66 4.55
N GLN A 126 -1.70 18.68 3.39
CA GLN A 126 -1.70 17.54 2.47
C GLN A 126 -0.31 17.31 1.87
N VAL A 127 0.39 18.37 1.45
CA VAL A 127 1.74 18.25 0.87
C VAL A 127 2.79 17.99 1.96
N TRP A 128 2.91 18.88 2.94
CA TRP A 128 3.98 18.78 3.94
C TRP A 128 3.69 17.75 5.01
N GLY A 129 2.47 17.74 5.55
CA GLY A 129 2.07 16.79 6.58
C GLY A 129 1.97 15.36 6.04
N SER A 130 1.14 15.16 5.02
CA SER A 130 0.90 13.80 4.50
C SER A 130 2.01 13.31 3.57
N ALA A 131 2.40 14.07 2.55
CA ALA A 131 3.35 13.53 1.57
C ALA A 131 4.79 13.51 2.11
N VAL A 132 5.25 14.57 2.76
CA VAL A 132 6.64 14.64 3.24
C VAL A 132 6.81 13.90 4.56
N ILE A 133 6.13 14.31 5.64
CA ILE A 133 6.37 13.72 6.97
C ILE A 133 5.89 12.27 7.03
N VAL A 134 4.61 12.03 6.73
CA VAL A 134 4.06 10.67 6.80
C VAL A 134 4.67 9.79 5.71
N GLY A 135 4.82 10.29 4.47
CA GLY A 135 5.44 9.52 3.40
C GLY A 135 6.87 9.09 3.69
N LEU A 136 7.72 9.97 4.23
CA LEU A 136 9.11 9.62 4.59
C LEU A 136 9.14 8.58 5.72
N LEU A 137 8.30 8.75 6.74
CA LEU A 137 8.24 7.79 7.85
C LEU A 137 7.76 6.41 7.39
N LEU A 138 6.71 6.37 6.56
CA LEU A 138 6.25 5.13 5.93
C LEU A 138 7.37 4.52 5.11
N PHE A 139 8.05 5.29 4.26
CA PHE A 139 9.15 4.80 3.44
C PHE A 139 10.25 4.15 4.29
N VAL A 140 10.68 4.79 5.39
CA VAL A 140 11.73 4.26 6.26
C VAL A 140 11.26 2.99 6.99
N PHE A 141 10.18 3.08 7.77
CA PHE A 141 9.79 1.97 8.64
C PHE A 141 9.22 0.76 7.89
N THR A 142 8.48 0.97 6.79
CA THR A 142 7.95 -0.15 5.99
C THR A 142 9.05 -0.87 5.23
N THR A 143 10.06 -0.14 4.72
CA THR A 143 11.26 -0.75 4.11
C THR A 143 12.01 -1.61 5.13
N PHE A 144 12.20 -1.11 6.35
CA PHE A 144 12.81 -1.89 7.44
C PHE A 144 11.98 -3.12 7.79
N GLN A 145 10.65 -3.02 7.84
CA GLN A 145 9.78 -4.18 8.10
C GLN A 145 9.89 -5.25 7.00
N GLY A 146 9.86 -4.84 5.74
CA GLY A 146 9.92 -5.78 4.60
C GLY A 146 11.27 -6.47 4.49
N ILE A 147 12.34 -5.68 4.35
CA ILE A 147 13.71 -6.22 4.21
C ILE A 147 14.14 -6.93 5.49
N GLY A 148 13.87 -6.32 6.65
CA GLY A 148 14.23 -6.89 7.94
C GLY A 148 13.53 -8.22 8.21
N ALA A 149 12.25 -8.38 7.84
CA ALA A 149 11.58 -9.68 7.94
C ALA A 149 12.22 -10.75 7.06
N GLY A 150 12.66 -10.40 5.84
CA GLY A 150 13.43 -11.30 4.99
C GLY A 150 14.72 -11.78 5.67
N LEU A 151 15.45 -10.88 6.32
CA LEU A 151 16.68 -11.19 7.07
C LEU A 151 16.43 -11.99 8.35
N LEU A 152 15.25 -11.86 8.96
CA LEU A 152 14.81 -12.59 10.15
C LEU A 152 14.19 -13.98 9.84
N GLY A 153 14.34 -14.44 8.61
CA GLY A 153 14.05 -15.83 8.22
C GLY A 153 12.76 -16.02 7.42
N ALA A 154 12.05 -14.95 7.05
CA ALA A 154 10.83 -15.07 6.25
C ALA A 154 11.10 -15.53 4.79
N ASN A 155 12.35 -15.46 4.31
CA ASN A 155 12.73 -15.84 2.95
C ASN A 155 13.53 -17.16 2.94
N ALA A 156 12.96 -18.18 2.30
CA ALA A 156 13.57 -19.50 2.15
C ALA A 156 14.91 -19.48 1.39
N GLU A 157 15.06 -18.60 0.38
CA GLU A 157 16.31 -18.48 -0.37
C GLU A 157 17.45 -17.94 0.51
N LEU A 158 17.16 -17.01 1.43
CA LEU A 158 18.15 -16.48 2.36
C LEU A 158 18.51 -17.50 3.45
N ASN A 159 17.54 -18.27 3.92
CA ASN A 159 17.75 -19.31 4.93
C ASN A 159 18.63 -20.45 4.40
N ASN A 160 18.31 -20.96 3.21
CA ASN A 160 19.04 -22.08 2.59
C ASN A 160 20.51 -21.73 2.33
N ASN A 161 20.84 -20.45 2.14
CA ASN A 161 22.20 -19.97 1.89
C ASN A 161 22.93 -19.47 3.16
N GLY A 162 22.33 -19.61 4.35
CA GLY A 162 22.94 -19.15 5.61
C GLY A 162 23.20 -17.64 5.64
N LEU A 163 22.33 -16.87 4.98
CA LEU A 163 22.39 -15.41 4.88
C LEU A 163 21.41 -14.70 5.83
N SER A 164 20.48 -15.45 6.45
CA SER A 164 19.61 -14.90 7.49
C SER A 164 20.40 -14.61 8.77
N ILE A 165 20.04 -13.51 9.42
CA ILE A 165 20.66 -13.07 10.69
C ILE A 165 20.19 -13.99 11.81
N ASN A 166 18.88 -14.28 11.82
CA ASN A 166 18.21 -15.20 12.73
C ASN A 166 17.01 -15.82 12.00
N THR A 167 16.61 -17.03 12.36
CA THR A 167 15.41 -17.71 11.82
C THR A 167 14.26 -17.65 12.83
N LEU A 168 13.80 -16.44 13.13
CA LEU A 168 12.73 -16.20 14.10
C LEU A 168 11.34 -16.25 13.45
N LEU A 169 11.25 -15.86 12.18
CA LEU A 169 10.02 -15.87 11.41
C LEU A 169 9.90 -17.17 10.61
N PRO A 170 8.68 -17.72 10.45
CA PRO A 170 8.46 -18.84 9.54
C PRO A 170 8.66 -18.39 8.09
N GLU A 171 9.07 -19.33 7.25
CA GLU A 171 9.23 -19.09 5.81
C GLU A 171 7.88 -18.80 5.17
N VAL A 172 7.80 -17.70 4.42
CA VAL A 172 6.58 -17.27 3.73
C VAL A 172 6.77 -17.44 2.22
N SER A 173 5.84 -18.13 1.57
CA SER A 173 5.84 -18.28 0.12
C SER A 173 5.63 -16.94 -0.59
N ASN A 174 6.16 -16.80 -1.81
CA ASN A 174 6.02 -15.59 -2.63
C ASN A 174 4.58 -15.16 -2.94
N LYS A 175 3.60 -16.04 -2.73
CA LYS A 175 2.17 -15.75 -2.94
C LYS A 175 1.51 -15.07 -1.74
N ASP A 176 2.10 -15.18 -0.55
CA ASP A 176 1.47 -14.80 0.72
C ASP A 176 2.30 -13.76 1.49
N HIS A 177 3.06 -12.89 0.80
CA HIS A 177 3.88 -11.84 1.43
C HIS A 177 3.11 -10.93 2.39
N SER A 178 1.79 -10.76 2.20
CA SER A 178 0.92 -10.04 3.13
C SER A 178 0.92 -10.64 4.55
N LEU A 179 1.28 -11.92 4.71
CA LEU A 179 1.36 -12.60 6.00
C LEU A 179 2.57 -12.18 6.84
N ILE A 180 3.58 -11.55 6.23
CA ILE A 180 4.80 -11.15 6.93
C ILE A 180 4.47 -10.23 8.12
N ILE A 181 3.55 -9.28 7.94
CA ILE A 181 3.15 -8.35 9.00
C ILE A 181 2.52 -9.09 10.19
N TYR A 182 1.68 -10.09 9.93
CA TYR A 182 1.08 -10.89 11.01
C TYR A 182 2.13 -11.70 11.77
N HIS A 183 3.12 -12.26 11.08
CA HIS A 183 4.21 -12.98 11.73
C HIS A 183 5.11 -12.05 12.56
N ILE A 184 5.38 -10.83 12.09
CA ILE A 184 6.10 -9.81 12.88
C ILE A 184 5.31 -9.47 14.15
N ILE A 185 3.99 -9.29 14.04
CA ILE A 185 3.12 -9.06 15.21
C ILE A 185 3.21 -10.23 16.20
N GLY A 186 3.17 -11.46 15.69
CA GLY A 186 3.27 -12.68 16.50
C GLY A 186 4.60 -12.85 17.24
N LEU A 187 5.68 -12.18 16.84
CA LEU A 187 6.93 -12.16 17.60
C LEU A 187 6.72 -11.57 19.01
N MET A 188 5.74 -10.69 19.19
CA MET A 188 5.44 -10.05 20.47
C MET A 188 4.57 -10.89 21.40
N ASP A 189 3.99 -12.01 20.95
CA ASP A 189 3.07 -12.81 21.75
C ASP A 189 3.70 -13.33 23.03
N LYS A 190 4.99 -13.69 22.97
CA LYS A 190 5.75 -14.18 24.12
C LYS A 190 6.25 -13.06 25.05
N HIS A 191 6.33 -11.82 24.57
CA HIS A 191 6.93 -10.70 25.29
C HIS A 191 5.87 -9.76 25.89
N ALA A 192 4.83 -9.41 25.11
CA ALA A 192 3.80 -8.46 25.51
C ALA A 192 2.49 -8.68 24.73
N LEU A 193 1.58 -9.48 25.31
CA LEU A 193 0.28 -9.77 24.70
C LEU A 193 -0.58 -8.52 24.45
N TRP A 194 -0.51 -7.53 25.34
CA TRP A 194 -1.21 -6.25 25.18
C TRP A 194 -0.73 -5.48 23.95
N LEU A 195 0.56 -5.60 23.63
CA LEU A 195 1.16 -4.93 22.48
C LEU A 195 0.75 -5.61 21.18
N THR A 196 0.74 -6.95 21.13
CA THR A 196 0.18 -7.71 20.00
C THR A 196 -1.24 -7.26 19.68
N GLY A 197 -2.10 -7.19 20.72
CA GLY A 197 -3.49 -6.74 20.57
C GLY A 197 -3.58 -5.32 20.01
N LEU A 198 -2.77 -4.40 20.52
CA LEU A 198 -2.74 -3.01 20.03
C LEU A 198 -2.31 -2.93 18.55
N LEU A 199 -1.28 -3.69 18.15
CA LEU A 199 -0.79 -3.72 16.77
C LEU A 199 -1.81 -4.32 15.80
N ALA A 200 -2.50 -5.39 16.22
CA ALA A 200 -3.56 -6.00 15.44
C ALA A 200 -4.76 -5.04 15.22
N VAL A 201 -5.19 -4.33 16.28
CA VAL A 201 -6.24 -3.31 16.17
C VAL A 201 -5.77 -2.15 15.27
N GLY A 202 -4.50 -1.77 15.38
CA GLY A 202 -3.81 -0.82 14.50
C GLY A 202 -3.99 -1.13 13.02
N LEU A 203 -3.66 -2.37 12.64
CA LEU A 203 -3.78 -2.85 11.27
C LEU A 203 -5.24 -2.85 10.78
N ILE A 204 -6.17 -3.36 11.60
CA ILE A 204 -7.60 -3.41 11.25
C ILE A 204 -8.16 -2.00 11.09
N ALA A 205 -7.79 -1.08 11.98
CA ALA A 205 -8.21 0.33 11.93
C ALA A 205 -7.80 1.00 10.61
N ALA A 206 -6.59 0.72 10.12
CA ALA A 206 -6.09 1.25 8.86
C ALA A 206 -6.92 0.75 7.66
N LEU A 207 -7.19 -0.57 7.62
CA LEU A 207 -7.99 -1.18 6.56
C LEU A 207 -9.42 -0.64 6.55
N GLN A 208 -10.02 -0.48 7.73
CA GLN A 208 -11.38 0.06 7.85
C GLN A 208 -11.46 1.55 7.49
N SER A 209 -10.47 2.36 7.85
CA SER A 209 -10.45 3.79 7.51
C SER A 209 -10.51 4.02 6.00
N THR A 210 -9.66 3.31 5.26
CA THR A 210 -9.61 3.38 3.78
C THR A 210 -10.90 2.86 3.14
N ALA A 211 -11.40 1.71 3.62
CA ALA A 211 -12.65 1.14 3.10
C ALA A 211 -13.85 2.08 3.34
N ALA A 212 -13.98 2.63 4.54
CA ALA A 212 -15.06 3.55 4.89
C ALA A 212 -15.02 4.82 4.05
N ALA A 213 -13.82 5.37 3.81
CA ALA A 213 -13.63 6.54 2.96
C ALA A 213 -14.12 6.30 1.52
N LEU A 214 -13.67 5.21 0.89
CA LEU A 214 -13.99 4.91 -0.51
C LEU A 214 -15.45 4.47 -0.71
N LEU A 215 -16.01 3.69 0.23
CA LEU A 215 -17.43 3.28 0.17
C LEU A 215 -18.35 4.48 0.35
N MET A 216 -18.03 5.39 1.29
CA MET A 216 -18.83 6.58 1.52
C MET A 216 -18.89 7.49 0.30
N THR A 217 -17.74 7.72 -0.35
CA THR A 217 -17.67 8.60 -1.52
C THR A 217 -18.38 7.95 -2.71
N SER A 218 -18.12 6.67 -2.98
CA SER A 218 -18.77 5.92 -4.07
C SER A 218 -20.30 5.88 -3.92
N GLY A 219 -20.80 5.58 -2.71
CA GLY A 219 -22.24 5.57 -2.45
C GLY A 219 -22.87 6.96 -2.56
N SER A 220 -22.15 8.01 -2.16
CA SER A 220 -22.63 9.39 -2.30
C SER A 220 -22.70 9.84 -3.76
N ILE A 221 -21.70 9.48 -4.57
CA ILE A 221 -21.65 9.76 -6.01
C ILE A 221 -22.84 9.09 -6.71
N ILE A 222 -23.03 7.79 -6.52
CA ILE A 222 -24.14 7.06 -7.16
C ILE A 222 -25.51 7.61 -6.71
N THR A 223 -25.64 8.01 -5.45
CA THR A 223 -26.91 8.57 -4.95
C THR A 223 -27.23 9.93 -5.55
N ARG A 224 -26.24 10.83 -5.65
CA ARG A 224 -26.47 12.19 -6.17
C ARG A 224 -26.51 12.24 -7.68
N ASP A 225 -25.64 11.50 -8.35
CA ASP A 225 -25.42 11.63 -9.79
C ASP A 225 -26.28 10.65 -10.59
N LEU A 226 -26.65 9.50 -10.02
CA LEU A 226 -27.55 8.55 -10.68
C LEU A 226 -28.95 8.60 -10.08
N TYR A 227 -29.09 8.33 -8.78
CA TYR A 227 -30.41 8.15 -8.17
C TYR A 227 -31.22 9.45 -8.12
N LYS A 228 -30.64 10.55 -7.63
CA LYS A 228 -31.33 11.84 -7.57
C LYS A 228 -31.52 12.47 -8.95
N ALA A 229 -30.53 12.37 -9.84
CA ALA A 229 -30.61 13.00 -11.16
C ALA A 229 -31.65 12.32 -12.08
N TYR A 230 -31.70 10.98 -12.08
CA TYR A 230 -32.50 10.21 -13.05
C TYR A 230 -33.74 9.55 -12.46
N VAL A 231 -33.75 9.14 -11.19
CA VAL A 231 -34.87 8.39 -10.60
C VAL A 231 -35.81 9.31 -9.83
N ASN A 232 -35.28 10.14 -8.92
CA ASN A 232 -36.11 11.00 -8.08
C ASN A 232 -35.49 12.39 -7.84
N LYS A 233 -35.85 13.33 -8.72
CA LYS A 233 -35.34 14.71 -8.73
C LYS A 233 -35.68 15.53 -7.48
N SER A 234 -36.81 15.25 -6.81
CA SER A 234 -37.29 15.99 -5.64
C SER A 234 -37.20 15.19 -4.34
N ILE A 235 -36.12 14.41 -4.17
CA ILE A 235 -35.92 13.61 -2.97
C ILE A 235 -35.64 14.46 -1.74
N ASN A 236 -36.28 14.12 -0.61
CA ASN A 236 -36.01 14.71 0.69
C ASN A 236 -34.70 14.16 1.29
N TRP A 237 -34.00 14.96 2.11
CA TRP A 237 -32.69 14.65 2.68
C TRP A 237 -32.64 13.30 3.42
N GLU A 238 -33.68 12.96 4.19
CA GLU A 238 -33.71 11.69 4.94
C GLU A 238 -33.76 10.47 4.01
N LYS A 239 -34.53 10.56 2.93
CA LYS A 239 -34.64 9.50 1.92
C LYS A 239 -33.36 9.39 1.10
N GLU A 240 -32.70 10.51 0.79
CA GLU A 240 -31.39 10.54 0.13
C GLU A 240 -30.33 9.83 0.99
N ARG A 241 -30.31 10.10 2.29
CA ARG A 241 -29.39 9.44 3.24
C ARG A 241 -29.65 7.94 3.35
N ALA A 242 -30.91 7.52 3.35
CA ALA A 242 -31.28 6.11 3.38
C ALA A 242 -30.86 5.39 2.08
N ALA A 243 -31.12 6.00 0.92
CA ALA A 243 -30.70 5.48 -0.39
C ALA A 243 -29.18 5.32 -0.45
N ALA A 244 -28.41 6.33 -0.01
CA ALA A 244 -26.95 6.25 0.04
C ALA A 244 -26.46 5.07 0.88
N ARG A 245 -27.09 4.77 2.02
CA ARG A 245 -26.72 3.62 2.86
C ARG A 245 -27.00 2.28 2.20
N ILE A 246 -28.13 2.16 1.51
CA ILE A 246 -28.48 0.94 0.78
C ILE A 246 -27.48 0.73 -0.38
N ILE A 247 -27.20 1.78 -1.14
CA ILE A 247 -26.23 1.73 -2.24
C ILE A 247 -24.83 1.38 -1.72
N MET A 248 -24.37 2.00 -0.63
CA MET A 248 -23.09 1.64 0.02
C MET A 248 -23.05 0.16 0.43
N MET A 249 -24.13 -0.36 0.99
CA MET A 249 -24.24 -1.77 1.38
C MET A 249 -24.16 -2.70 0.16
N LEU A 250 -24.83 -2.36 -0.94
CA LEU A 250 -24.77 -3.13 -2.19
C LEU A 250 -23.36 -3.13 -2.78
N ILE A 251 -22.68 -1.99 -2.80
CA ILE A 251 -21.29 -1.88 -3.28
C ILE A 251 -20.38 -2.74 -2.41
N PHE A 252 -20.52 -2.66 -1.08
CA PHE A 252 -19.73 -3.47 -0.16
C PHE A 252 -19.91 -4.97 -0.39
N LEU A 253 -21.15 -5.43 -0.59
CA LEU A 253 -21.43 -6.84 -0.90
C LEU A 253 -20.83 -7.27 -2.24
N ALA A 254 -20.91 -6.42 -3.27
CA ALA A 254 -20.28 -6.69 -4.57
C ALA A 254 -18.74 -6.75 -4.46
N SER A 255 -18.14 -5.83 -3.70
CA SER A 255 -16.70 -5.85 -3.42
C SER A 255 -16.27 -7.11 -2.66
N LEU A 256 -17.06 -7.55 -1.67
CA LEU A 256 -16.79 -8.77 -0.91
C LEU A 256 -16.89 -10.02 -1.78
N TYR A 257 -17.88 -10.08 -2.67
CA TYR A 257 -18.03 -11.15 -3.64
C TYR A 257 -16.80 -11.25 -4.55
N LEU A 258 -16.34 -10.13 -5.11
CA LEU A 258 -15.14 -10.09 -5.95
C LEU A 258 -13.88 -10.50 -5.18
N ALA A 259 -13.72 -10.02 -3.94
CA ALA A 259 -12.58 -10.37 -3.09
C ALA A 259 -12.52 -11.87 -2.77
N THR A 260 -13.69 -12.53 -2.67
CA THR A 260 -13.78 -13.96 -2.31
C THR A 260 -13.58 -14.86 -3.53
N PHE A 261 -14.28 -14.58 -4.64
CA PHE A 261 -14.38 -15.51 -5.77
C PHE A 261 -13.56 -15.09 -7.00
N ALA A 262 -13.13 -13.82 -7.09
CA ALA A 262 -12.52 -13.26 -8.31
C ALA A 262 -11.23 -12.49 -8.02
N LYS A 263 -10.29 -13.10 -7.29
CA LYS A 263 -8.99 -12.50 -6.94
C LYS A 263 -8.23 -11.89 -8.15
N PRO A 264 -8.16 -12.54 -9.34
CA PRO A 264 -7.50 -11.93 -10.50
C PRO A 264 -8.22 -10.67 -11.00
N ALA A 265 -9.55 -10.68 -11.01
CA ALA A 265 -10.34 -9.53 -11.42
C ALA A 265 -10.15 -8.35 -10.45
N MET A 266 -10.05 -8.61 -9.14
CA MET A 266 -9.78 -7.59 -8.14
C MET A 266 -8.47 -6.83 -8.42
N VAL A 267 -7.40 -7.55 -8.78
CA VAL A 267 -6.11 -6.93 -9.12
C VAL A 267 -6.25 -6.03 -10.35
N ILE A 268 -6.92 -6.52 -11.40
CA ILE A 268 -7.14 -5.76 -12.64
C ILE A 268 -7.98 -4.50 -12.38
N PHE A 269 -9.09 -4.62 -11.67
CA PHE A 269 -9.96 -3.48 -11.34
C PHE A 269 -9.21 -2.43 -10.51
N SER A 270 -8.38 -2.85 -9.56
CA SER A 270 -7.61 -1.91 -8.73
C SER A 270 -6.59 -1.10 -9.54
N GLY A 271 -5.85 -1.74 -10.45
CA GLY A 271 -4.85 -1.05 -11.28
C GLY A 271 -5.46 -0.11 -12.32
N ILE A 272 -6.58 -0.53 -12.92
CA ILE A 272 -7.30 0.29 -13.91
C ILE A 272 -7.98 1.48 -13.22
N ALA A 273 -8.60 1.29 -12.05
CA ALA A 273 -9.32 2.35 -11.35
C ALA A 273 -8.43 3.55 -11.00
N ILE A 274 -7.22 3.29 -10.50
CA ILE A 274 -6.23 4.33 -10.17
C ILE A 274 -5.82 5.10 -11.44
N SER A 275 -5.56 4.36 -12.53
CA SER A 275 -5.16 4.95 -13.82
C SER A 275 -6.28 5.78 -14.46
N ILE A 276 -7.54 5.33 -14.39
CA ILE A 276 -8.70 6.10 -14.85
C ILE A 276 -8.87 7.35 -13.98
N ALA A 277 -8.65 7.26 -12.67
CA ALA A 277 -8.77 8.40 -11.79
C ALA A 277 -7.79 9.54 -12.15
N PHE A 278 -6.63 9.22 -12.73
CA PHE A 278 -5.72 10.23 -13.26
C PHE A 278 -6.32 11.08 -14.38
N GLN A 279 -7.28 10.56 -15.16
CA GLN A 279 -7.95 11.31 -16.23
C GLN A 279 -8.76 12.51 -15.69
N PHE A 280 -9.15 12.49 -14.41
CA PHE A 280 -9.78 13.64 -13.75
C PHE A 280 -8.85 14.86 -13.63
N LEU A 281 -7.53 14.71 -13.89
CA LEU A 281 -6.60 15.84 -13.96
C LEU A 281 -7.11 16.93 -14.91
N ILE A 282 -7.59 16.54 -16.10
CA ILE A 282 -8.04 17.49 -17.13
C ILE A 282 -9.24 18.29 -16.59
N VAL A 283 -10.21 17.59 -15.99
CA VAL A 283 -11.42 18.21 -15.41
C VAL A 283 -11.08 19.13 -14.23
N LEU A 284 -10.03 18.82 -13.46
CA LEU A 284 -9.60 19.64 -12.33
C LEU A 284 -8.77 20.86 -12.74
N LEU A 285 -8.17 20.85 -13.94
CA LEU A 285 -7.40 21.98 -14.47
C LEU A 285 -8.26 23.03 -15.17
N GLY A 286 -9.45 22.66 -15.69
CA GLY A 286 -10.39 23.57 -16.35
C GLY A 286 -10.89 23.03 -17.67
#